data_AF-A0A7J0FRQ8-F1
#
_entry.id   AF-A0A7J0FRQ8-F1
#
_cell.length_a   1.000
_cell.length_b   1.000
_cell.length_c   1.000
_cell.angle_alpha   90.00
_cell.angle_beta   90.00
_cell.angle_gamma   90.00
#
_symmetry.space_group_name_H-M   'P 1'
#
loop_
_entity.id
_entity.type
_entity.pdbx_description
1 polymer ?
#
loop_
_entity_poly.entity_id
_entity_poly.type
_entity_poly.pdbx_seq_one_letter_code
_entity_poly.pdbx_strand_id
1 'polypeptide(L)' 'MCVNMCKIPTQDFSTNELGLPLTMIPNFEDMSCEMVYGQVPPPFEEDPASKQPCFADIYKLFGSLANPSSTICHKLQA' A
#
# COMPACT_ATOMS: atom_id res chain seq x y z
N MET A 1 -5.36 -3.09 -3.12
CA MET A 1 -4.49 -2.02 -3.68
C MET A 1 -3.05 -2.28 -3.27
N CYS A 2 -2.03 -2.04 -4.11
CA CYS A 2 -0.62 -2.33 -3.75
C CYS A 2 0.07 -1.08 -3.17
N VAL A 3 0.75 -1.25 -2.03
CA VAL A 3 1.48 -0.17 -1.35
C VAL A 3 2.52 0.49 -2.26
N ASN A 4 3.27 -0.29 -3.04
CA ASN A 4 4.33 0.23 -3.93
C ASN A 4 3.79 0.95 -5.19
N MET A 5 2.52 0.72 -5.56
CA MET A 5 1.97 1.26 -6.81
C MET A 5 1.02 2.44 -6.58
N CYS A 6 0.27 2.42 -5.47
CA CYS A 6 -0.75 3.44 -5.23
C CYS A 6 -0.56 4.21 -3.91
N LYS A 7 -0.06 3.58 -2.84
CA LYS A 7 0.17 4.30 -1.57
C LYS A 7 1.43 5.15 -1.62
N ILE A 8 2.60 4.54 -1.83
CA ILE A 8 3.90 5.22 -1.78
C ILE A 8 3.98 6.34 -2.83
N PRO A 9 3.69 6.11 -4.13
CA PRO A 9 3.80 7.17 -5.12
C PRO A 9 2.83 8.34 -4.87
N THR A 10 1.62 8.09 -4.39
CA THR A 10 0.62 9.15 -4.14
C THR A 10 0.98 9.99 -2.92
N GLN A 11 1.45 9.34 -1.84
CA GLN A 11 1.93 10.04 -0.65
C GLN A 11 3.18 10.86 -0.96
N ASP A 12 4.10 10.31 -1.75
CA ASP A 12 5.32 10.98 -2.19
C ASP A 12 5.00 12.19 -3.06
N PHE A 13 4.18 12.02 -4.10
CA PHE A 13 3.72 13.13 -4.95
C PHE A 13 3.00 14.22 -4.16
N SER A 14 2.08 13.84 -3.27
CA SER A 14 1.34 14.83 -2.48
C SER A 14 2.24 15.59 -1.51
N THR A 15 3.18 14.89 -0.85
CA THR A 15 4.05 15.50 0.16
C THR A 15 5.18 16.30 -0.47
N ASN A 16 5.85 15.75 -1.50
CA ASN A 16 7.07 16.32 -2.06
C ASN A 16 6.82 17.22 -3.28
N GLU A 17 5.84 16.90 -4.13
CA GLU A 17 5.54 17.71 -5.32
C GLU A 17 4.47 18.78 -5.02
N LEU A 18 3.43 18.43 -4.26
CA LEU A 18 2.36 19.38 -3.91
C LEU A 18 2.57 20.09 -2.57
N GLY A 19 3.49 19.62 -1.72
CA GLY A 19 3.74 20.19 -0.39
C GLY A 19 2.60 19.94 0.60
N LEU A 20 1.73 18.98 0.34
CA LEU A 20 0.56 18.65 1.15
C LEU A 20 0.78 17.29 1.83
N PRO A 21 0.94 17.27 3.17
CA PRO A 21 1.05 16.01 3.90
C PRO A 21 -0.20 15.17 3.64
N LEU A 22 -0.02 13.95 3.14
CA LEU A 22 -1.11 13.02 2.87
C LEU A 22 -0.72 11.63 3.36
N THR A 23 -1.59 11.03 4.16
CA THR A 23 -1.50 9.62 4.53
C THR A 23 -2.62 8.84 3.85
N MET A 24 -2.28 7.76 3.15
CA MET A 24 -3.27 6.86 2.57
C MET A 24 -3.44 5.61 3.41
N ILE A 25 -4.68 5.29 3.80
CA ILE A 25 -5.01 4.13 4.61
C ILE A 25 -5.84 3.18 3.74
N PRO A 26 -5.24 2.07 3.27
CA PRO A 26 -5.96 1.10 2.44
C PRO A 26 -6.88 0.21 3.28
N ASN A 27 -8.10 0.01 2.77
CA ASN A 27 -8.99 -1.06 3.22
C ASN A 27 -8.90 -2.21 2.21
N PHE A 28 -8.41 -3.37 2.67
CA PHE A 28 -8.20 -4.54 1.82
C PHE A 28 -9.46 -5.40 1.66
N GLU A 29 -10.48 -5.21 2.50
CA GLU A 29 -11.74 -5.97 2.43
C GLU A 29 -12.63 -5.48 1.28
N ASP A 30 -12.72 -4.16 1.10
CA ASP A 30 -13.53 -3.53 0.04
C ASP A 30 -12.69 -2.93 -1.11
N MET A 31 -11.36 -3.06 -1.01
CA MET A 31 -10.38 -2.49 -1.94
C MET A 31 -10.38 -0.96 -2.05
N SER A 32 -11.02 -0.25 -1.10
CA SER A 32 -11.04 1.21 -1.01
C SER A 32 -9.82 1.77 -0.28
N CYS A 33 -9.61 3.08 -0.34
CA CYS A 33 -8.54 3.77 0.39
C CYS A 33 -9.00 5.11 0.92
N GLU A 34 -8.72 5.37 2.19
CA GLU A 34 -8.94 6.66 2.82
C GLU A 34 -7.72 7.56 2.61
N MET A 35 -7.96 8.82 2.26
CA MET A 35 -6.95 9.85 2.03
C MET A 35 -7.03 10.89 3.16
N VAL A 36 -6.08 10.87 4.08
CA VAL A 36 -6.03 11.75 5.25
C VAL A 36 -5.07 12.90 4.98
N TYR A 37 -5.62 14.07 4.64
CA TYR A 37 -4.84 15.29 4.42
C TYR A 37 -4.35 15.91 5.74
N GLY A 38 -3.16 16.51 5.72
CA GLY A 38 -2.50 17.11 6.88
C GLY A 38 -1.76 16.11 7.78
N GLN A 39 -1.86 14.80 7.50
CA GLN A 39 -1.14 13.77 8.22
C GLN A 39 0.13 13.38 7.47
N VAL A 40 1.29 13.48 8.14
CA VAL A 40 2.57 13.04 7.58
C VAL A 40 2.55 11.51 7.46
N PRO A 41 2.84 10.96 6.27
CA PRO A 41 2.87 9.51 6.08
C PRO A 41 3.95 8.87 6.96
N PRO A 42 3.65 7.73 7.63
CA PRO A 42 4.62 7.05 8.46
C PRO A 42 5.75 6.45 7.61
N PRO A 43 6.93 6.17 8.21
CA PRO A 43 7.98 5.41 7.57
C PRO A 43 7.49 4.04 7.08
N PHE A 44 8.05 3.55 5.98
CA PHE A 44 7.64 2.29 5.35
C PHE A 44 7.64 1.09 6.30
N GLU A 45 8.63 0.98 7.17
CA GLU A 45 8.77 -0.14 8.13
C GLU A 45 7.71 -0.12 9.25
N GLU A 46 7.17 1.06 9.53
CA GLU A 46 6.15 1.27 10.57
C GLU A 46 4.74 1.17 10.01
N ASP A 47 4.57 1.31 8.69
CA ASP A 47 3.29 1.24 8.01
C ASP A 47 2.65 -0.16 8.12
N PRO A 48 1.48 -0.31 8.75
CA PRO A 48 0.78 -1.58 8.80
C PRO A 48 0.48 -2.17 7.41
N ALA A 49 0.29 -1.31 6.41
CA ALA A 49 0.02 -1.75 5.04
C ALA A 49 1.23 -2.41 4.36
N SER A 50 2.47 -2.09 4.78
CA SER A 50 3.70 -2.70 4.23
C SER A 50 3.91 -4.15 4.71
N LYS A 51 3.26 -4.52 5.82
CA LYS A 51 3.32 -5.85 6.46
C LYS A 51 2.21 -6.79 5.99
N GLN A 52 1.42 -6.38 5.01
CA GLN A 52 0.32 -7.17 4.47
C GLN A 52 0.72 -7.82 3.13
N PRO A 53 0.27 -9.07 2.85
CA PRO A 53 0.44 -9.67 1.54
C PRO A 53 -0.28 -8.87 0.43
N CYS A 54 0.30 -8.85 -0.76
CA CYS A 54 -0.39 -8.30 -1.93
C CYS A 54 -1.55 -9.20 -2.33
N PHE A 55 -2.78 -8.68 -2.23
CA PHE A 55 -3.98 -9.22 -2.84
C PHE A 55 -4.10 -10.75 -2.75
N ALA A 56 -4.28 -11.25 -1.52
CA ALA A 56 -4.48 -12.68 -1.27
C ALA A 56 -5.59 -13.30 -2.16
N ASP A 57 -6.62 -12.54 -2.52
CA ASP A 57 -7.72 -13.00 -3.37
C ASP A 57 -7.40 -13.06 -4.87
N ILE A 58 -6.38 -12.33 -5.36
CA ILE A 58 -5.95 -12.39 -6.77
C ILE A 58 -5.26 -13.73 -7.09
N TYR A 59 -4.81 -14.49 -6.08
CA TYR A 59 -4.39 -15.90 -6.23
C TYR A 59 -5.45 -16.73 -6.97
N LYS A 60 -6.74 -16.49 -6.68
CA LYS A 60 -7.86 -17.23 -7.31
C LYS A 60 -8.07 -16.84 -8.78
N LEU A 61 -7.63 -15.67 -9.21
CA LEU A 61 -7.83 -15.15 -10.58
C LEU A 61 -6.59 -15.30 -11.47
N PHE A 62 -5.37 -15.26 -10.92
CA PHE A 62 -4.13 -15.18 -11.71
C PHE A 62 -3.04 -16.20 -11.32
N GLY A 63 -3.33 -17.17 -10.44
CA GLY A 63 -2.63 -18.48 -10.32
C GLY A 63 -1.12 -18.55 -10.05
N SER A 64 -0.35 -17.46 -10.16
CA SER A 64 1.13 -17.53 -10.06
C SER A 64 1.82 -16.28 -9.53
N LEU A 65 1.09 -15.21 -9.17
CA LEU A 65 1.72 -13.95 -8.70
C LEU A 65 1.57 -13.69 -7.20
N ALA A 66 0.71 -14.40 -6.47
CA ALA A 66 0.52 -14.18 -5.04
C ALA A 66 0.73 -15.50 -4.28
N ASN A 67 1.79 -15.55 -3.45
CA ASN A 67 1.96 -16.63 -2.49
C ASN A 67 1.12 -16.28 -1.24
N PRO A 68 0.04 -17.02 -0.95
CA PRO A 68 -0.81 -16.74 0.22
C PRO A 68 -0.09 -16.95 1.56
N SER A 69 1.04 -17.66 1.57
CA SER A 69 1.86 -17.89 2.77
C SER A 69 2.91 -16.79 3.02
N SER A 70 3.04 -15.80 2.13
CA SER A 70 3.97 -14.70 2.33
C SER A 70 3.31 -13.61 3.16
N THR A 71 3.91 -13.21 4.28
CA THR A 71 3.46 -12.05 5.07
C THR A 71 3.79 -10.72 4.41
N ILE A 72 4.68 -10.72 3.41
CA ILE A 72 5.11 -9.50 2.71
C ILE A 72 4.83 -9.68 1.22
N CYS A 73 4.39 -8.61 0.56
CA CYS A 73 4.25 -8.63 -0.88
C CYS A 73 5.61 -8.73 -1.58
N HIS A 74 5.77 -9.68 -2.51
CA HIS A 74 7.01 -9.92 -3.25
C HIS A 74 7.48 -8.73 -4.12
N LYS A 75 6.62 -7.74 -4.37
CA LYS A 75 6.94 -6.46 -5.05
C LYS A 75 7.28 -5.31 -4.09
N LEU A 76 7.27 -5.57 -2.78
CA LEU A 76 7.83 -4.69 -1.76
C LEU A 76 9.31 -5.03 -1.59
N GLN A 77 10.10 -4.72 -2.61
CA GLN A 77 11.54 -4.62 -2.46
C GLN A 77 11.82 -3.14 -2.25
N ALA A 78 12.46 -2.82 -1.12
CA ALA A 78 12.99 -1.48 -0.84
C ALA A 78 14.04 -1.09 -1.89
#